data_AF-A0A163BV10-F1
#
_entry.id   AF-A0A163BV10-F1
#
_cell.length_a   1.000
_cell.length_b   1.000
_cell.length_c   1.000
_cell.angle_alpha   90.00
_cell.angle_beta   90.00
_cell.angle_gamma   90.00
#
_symmetry.space_group_name_H-M   'P 1'
#
loop_
_entity.id
_entity.type
_entity.pdbx_description
1 polymer ?
#
loop_
_entity_poly.entity_id
_entity_poly.type
_entity_poly.pdbx_seq_one_letter_code
_entity_poly.pdbx_strand_id
1 'polypeptide(L)'
;MCSAIFLDKSSLIYTKPFVQIALIVLYLTEVKRINFLFPIMMLAVLVLDVFIYIDFVKYLNLITALVLVYYLGGVLMLKQYISKEDIKVSKLVSLPVLVSVAFVSYLIYAIAELALPRAKDSIGAILLIATGALVFSMANFIVYMVDRYEKSIYLFVTACCTLFIDGLLAINEMYYYAKVFTILINLVEITGLYFLTSFFIETKLIETKSSKGKYF
;
A
#
# COMPACT_ATOMS: atom_id res chain seq x y z
N MET A 1 -3.59 -0.28 -18.86
CA MET A 1 -4.85 -1.04 -18.64
C MET A 1 -5.14 -1.99 -19.81
N CYS A 2 -5.21 -1.51 -21.06
CA CYS A 2 -5.35 -2.40 -22.24
C CYS A 2 -4.14 -3.34 -22.45
N SER A 3 -2.94 -2.91 -22.09
CA SER A 3 -1.72 -3.73 -22.19
C SER A 3 -1.79 -5.04 -21.38
N ALA A 4 -2.34 -5.02 -20.17
CA ALA A 4 -2.46 -6.22 -19.33
C ALA A 4 -3.49 -7.25 -19.86
N ILE A 5 -4.46 -6.78 -20.65
CA ILE A 5 -5.52 -7.61 -21.23
C ILE A 5 -4.99 -8.30 -22.51
N PHE A 6 -4.17 -7.62 -23.31
CA PHE A 6 -3.77 -8.09 -24.64
C PHE A 6 -2.32 -8.56 -24.75
N LEU A 7 -1.42 -8.23 -23.82
CA LEU A 7 0.01 -8.52 -23.93
C LEU A 7 0.47 -9.60 -22.94
N ASP A 8 1.54 -10.30 -23.32
CA ASP A 8 2.24 -11.28 -22.49
C ASP A 8 2.96 -10.62 -21.30
N LYS A 9 3.29 -11.42 -20.27
CA LYS A 9 3.95 -11.00 -19.01
C LYS A 9 5.15 -10.06 -19.25
N SER A 10 5.94 -10.33 -20.28
CA SER A 10 7.14 -9.55 -20.65
C SER A 10 6.81 -8.09 -21.05
N SER A 11 5.64 -7.85 -21.65
CA SER A 11 5.24 -6.50 -22.08
C SER A 11 4.74 -5.61 -20.93
N LEU A 12 4.40 -6.20 -19.78
CA LEU A 12 4.03 -5.44 -18.58
C LEU A 12 5.24 -4.69 -18.01
N ILE A 13 6.45 -5.22 -18.19
CA ILE A 13 7.72 -4.60 -17.76
C ILE A 13 7.87 -3.19 -18.35
N TYR A 14 7.42 -2.98 -19.59
CA TYR A 14 7.56 -1.70 -20.28
C TYR A 14 6.38 -0.76 -20.06
N THR A 15 5.18 -1.30 -19.83
CA THR A 15 3.97 -0.47 -19.76
C THR A 15 3.67 0.02 -18.35
N LYS A 16 4.06 -0.74 -17.32
CA LYS A 16 3.83 -0.39 -15.93
C LYS A 16 4.61 0.88 -15.51
N PRO A 17 5.94 0.99 -15.77
CA PRO A 17 6.75 2.14 -15.35
C PRO A 17 6.19 3.52 -15.73
N PHE A 18 5.46 3.61 -16.86
CA PHE A 18 4.82 4.86 -17.28
C PHE A 18 3.83 5.40 -16.24
N VAL A 19 3.08 4.52 -15.56
CA VAL A 19 2.11 4.94 -14.55
C VAL A 19 2.83 5.45 -13.31
N GLN A 20 3.87 4.77 -12.82
CA GLN A 20 4.63 5.27 -11.68
C GLN A 20 5.37 6.57 -12.00
N ILE A 21 5.97 6.69 -13.18
CA ILE A 21 6.60 7.94 -13.63
C ILE A 21 5.57 9.07 -13.70
N ALA A 22 4.37 8.81 -14.25
CA ALA A 22 3.31 9.81 -14.30
C ALA A 22 2.88 10.28 -12.90
N LEU A 23 2.76 9.37 -11.94
CA LEU A 23 2.44 9.71 -10.54
C LEU A 23 3.58 10.49 -9.85
N ILE A 24 4.84 10.17 -10.13
CA ILE A 24 6.00 10.95 -9.64
C ILE A 24 5.94 12.37 -10.20
N VAL A 25 5.72 12.52 -11.51
CA VAL A 25 5.62 13.84 -12.16
C VAL A 25 4.46 14.63 -11.56
N LEU A 26 3.28 14.02 -11.43
CA LEU A 26 2.10 14.64 -10.81
C LEU A 26 2.41 15.14 -9.38
N TYR A 27 3.09 14.33 -8.58
CA TYR A 27 3.49 14.74 -7.23
C TYR A 27 4.44 15.94 -7.23
N LEU A 28 5.46 15.92 -8.10
CA LEU A 28 6.46 16.98 -8.18
C LEU A 28 5.89 18.31 -8.69
N THR A 29 4.86 18.28 -9.54
CA THR A 29 4.23 19.49 -10.09
C THR A 29 3.22 20.12 -9.14
N GLU A 30 2.47 19.31 -8.39
CA GLU A 30 1.34 19.80 -7.59
C GLU A 30 1.69 20.10 -6.12
N VAL A 31 2.76 19.51 -5.58
CA VAL A 31 3.09 19.68 -4.15
C VAL A 31 3.77 21.02 -3.87
N LYS A 32 3.31 21.74 -2.84
CA LYS A 32 3.89 23.04 -2.43
C LYS A 32 5.30 22.91 -1.82
N ARG A 33 5.57 21.81 -1.13
CA ARG A 33 6.87 21.49 -0.52
C ARG A 33 7.22 20.05 -0.82
N ILE A 34 8.23 19.87 -1.65
CA ILE A 34 8.64 18.55 -2.12
C ILE A 34 9.27 17.79 -0.96
N ASN A 35 8.70 16.63 -0.63
CA ASN A 35 9.38 15.65 0.19
C ASN A 35 10.01 14.59 -0.73
N PHE A 36 11.34 14.59 -0.83
CA PHE A 36 12.07 13.67 -1.69
C PHE A 36 11.91 12.19 -1.31
N LEU A 37 11.43 11.88 -0.10
CA LEU A 37 11.13 10.52 0.31
C LEU A 37 10.04 9.88 -0.57
N PHE A 38 9.05 10.66 -1.03
CA PHE A 38 7.98 10.15 -1.89
C PHE A 38 8.50 9.70 -3.27
N PRO A 39 9.23 10.52 -4.05
CA PRO A 39 9.84 10.05 -5.30
C PRO A 39 10.77 8.84 -5.11
N ILE A 40 11.55 8.79 -4.04
CA ILE A 40 12.45 7.65 -3.74
C ILE A 40 11.64 6.36 -3.54
N MET A 41 10.55 6.42 -2.78
CA MET A 41 9.64 5.28 -2.58
C MET A 41 9.01 4.84 -3.90
N MET A 42 8.56 5.77 -4.73
CA MET A 42 7.94 5.45 -6.02
C MET A 42 8.95 4.84 -7.01
N LEU A 43 10.21 5.29 -6.99
CA LEU A 43 11.29 4.65 -7.74
C LEU A 43 11.59 3.24 -7.23
N ALA A 44 11.55 3.01 -5.91
CA ALA A 44 11.70 1.67 -5.34
C ALA A 44 10.59 0.72 -5.84
N VAL A 45 9.33 1.19 -5.92
CA VAL A 45 8.20 0.42 -6.49
C VAL A 45 8.42 0.14 -7.98
N LEU A 46 8.92 1.10 -8.75
CA LEU A 46 9.24 0.89 -10.17
C LEU A 46 10.28 -0.21 -10.35
N VAL A 47 11.37 -0.19 -9.56
CA VAL A 47 12.42 -1.21 -9.60
C VAL A 47 11.89 -2.57 -9.13
N LEU A 48 11.07 -2.58 -8.07
CA LEU A 48 10.40 -3.75 -7.54
C LEU A 48 9.58 -4.47 -8.61
N ASP A 49 8.79 -3.73 -9.38
CA ASP A 49 7.96 -4.28 -10.45
C ASP A 49 8.77 -5.02 -11.51
N VAL A 50 9.90 -4.44 -11.91
CA VAL A 50 10.80 -5.07 -12.88
C VAL A 50 11.27 -6.43 -12.35
N PHE A 51 11.69 -6.51 -11.08
CA PHE A 51 12.15 -7.77 -10.49
C PHE A 51 11.05 -8.82 -10.32
N ILE A 52 9.83 -8.39 -9.98
CA ILE A 52 8.65 -9.27 -9.89
C ILE A 52 8.40 -9.96 -11.24
N TYR A 53 8.47 -9.23 -12.35
CA TYR A 53 8.17 -9.78 -13.67
C TYR A 53 9.33 -10.56 -14.30
N ILE A 54 10.59 -10.27 -13.94
CA ILE A 54 11.75 -11.05 -14.41
C ILE A 54 11.72 -12.44 -13.79
N ASP A 55 11.78 -12.54 -12.46
CA ASP A 55 11.77 -13.81 -11.73
C ASP A 55 11.53 -13.56 -10.23
N PHE A 56 10.27 -13.68 -9.81
CA PHE A 56 9.86 -13.42 -8.43
C PHE A 56 10.62 -14.28 -7.41
N VAL A 57 10.83 -15.58 -7.70
CA VAL A 57 11.45 -16.52 -6.74
C VAL A 57 12.94 -16.23 -6.62
N LYS A 58 13.63 -16.02 -7.75
CA LYS A 58 15.08 -15.74 -7.75
C LYS A 58 15.42 -14.43 -7.06
N TYR A 59 14.59 -13.39 -7.23
CA TYR A 59 14.84 -12.05 -6.68
C TYR A 59 14.10 -11.76 -5.38
N LEU A 60 13.52 -12.77 -4.73
CA LEU A 60 12.67 -12.60 -3.55
C LEU A 60 13.31 -11.77 -2.42
N ASN A 61 14.61 -11.93 -2.16
CA ASN A 61 15.31 -11.14 -1.14
C ASN A 61 15.41 -9.65 -1.51
N LEU A 62 15.66 -9.35 -2.79
CA LEU A 62 15.74 -7.97 -3.28
C LEU A 62 14.35 -7.34 -3.33
N ILE A 63 13.35 -8.08 -3.79
CA ILE A 63 11.92 -7.72 -3.74
C ILE A 63 11.54 -7.36 -2.31
N THR A 64 11.87 -8.22 -1.35
CA THR A 64 11.62 -7.99 0.09
C THR A 64 12.26 -6.69 0.56
N ALA A 65 13.52 -6.45 0.24
CA ALA A 65 14.21 -5.22 0.62
C ALA A 65 13.53 -3.97 0.04
N LEU A 66 13.15 -4.00 -1.25
CA LEU A 66 12.48 -2.87 -1.93
C LEU A 66 11.07 -2.61 -1.36
N VAL A 67 10.30 -3.67 -1.09
CA VAL A 67 8.98 -3.58 -0.44
C VAL A 67 9.11 -2.96 0.95
N LEU A 68 10.10 -3.39 1.74
CA LEU A 68 10.34 -2.82 3.06
C LEU A 68 10.75 -1.34 2.99
N VAL A 69 11.58 -0.95 2.02
CA VAL A 69 11.92 0.47 1.78
C VAL A 69 10.67 1.28 1.49
N TYR A 70 9.78 0.76 0.63
CA TYR A 70 8.49 1.39 0.34
C TYR A 70 7.62 1.54 1.60
N TYR A 71 7.45 0.46 2.38
CA TYR A 71 6.62 0.49 3.60
C TYR A 71 7.19 1.38 4.69
N LEU A 72 8.48 1.28 4.99
CA LEU A 72 9.12 2.12 6.00
C LEU A 72 9.09 3.60 5.58
N GLY A 73 9.38 3.89 4.31
CA GLY A 73 9.26 5.24 3.76
C GLY A 73 7.83 5.79 3.90
N GLY A 74 6.83 4.97 3.57
CA GLY A 74 5.42 5.32 3.72
C GLY A 74 5.04 5.62 5.17
N VAL A 75 5.47 4.80 6.13
CA VAL A 75 5.24 5.05 7.57
C VAL A 75 5.92 6.34 8.02
N LEU A 76 7.17 6.59 7.59
CA LEU A 76 7.88 7.82 7.91
C LEU A 76 7.19 9.06 7.34
N MET A 77 6.64 8.96 6.12
CA MET A 77 5.83 10.02 5.51
C MET A 77 4.55 10.27 6.29
N LEU A 78 3.89 9.22 6.79
CA LEU A 78 2.66 9.32 7.57
C LEU A 78 2.89 9.81 9.00
N LYS A 79 4.10 9.67 9.55
CA LYS A 79 4.44 10.06 10.93
C LYS A 79 4.05 11.51 11.27
N GLN A 80 4.19 12.44 10.31
CA GLN A 80 3.83 13.85 10.53
C GLN A 80 2.31 14.09 10.63
N TYR A 81 1.49 13.11 10.25
CA TYR A 81 0.03 13.14 10.28
C TYR A 81 -0.55 12.40 11.50
N ILE A 82 0.30 11.82 12.36
CA ILE A 82 -0.10 11.06 13.55
C ILE A 82 0.40 11.79 14.80
N SER A 83 -0.49 12.38 15.59
CA SER A 83 -0.15 12.83 16.95
C SER A 83 -0.39 11.73 17.98
N LYS A 84 0.36 11.74 19.09
CA LYS A 84 0.21 10.77 20.19
C LYS A 84 -1.17 10.83 20.84
N GLU A 85 -1.80 12.01 20.82
CA GLU A 85 -3.14 12.24 21.36
C GLU A 85 -4.26 11.63 20.51
N ASP A 86 -3.92 11.19 19.30
CA ASP A 86 -4.87 10.77 18.29
C ASP A 86 -5.18 9.27 18.38
N ILE A 87 -4.35 8.52 19.10
CA ILE A 87 -4.49 7.08 19.34
C ILE A 87 -5.56 6.88 20.43
N LYS A 88 -6.84 7.01 20.06
CA LYS A 88 -7.96 6.67 20.93
C LYS A 88 -8.32 5.19 20.78
N VAL A 89 -7.85 4.38 21.74
CA VAL A 89 -8.08 2.92 21.78
C VAL A 89 -9.56 2.55 21.68
N SER A 90 -10.46 3.37 22.23
CA SER A 90 -11.92 3.14 22.17
C SER A 90 -12.49 3.09 20.76
N LYS A 91 -11.90 3.81 19.79
CA LYS A 91 -12.32 3.76 18.38
C LYS A 91 -11.79 2.52 17.63
N LEU A 92 -10.68 1.95 18.10
CA LEU A 92 -10.03 0.78 17.48
C LEU A 92 -10.78 -0.54 17.76
N VAL A 93 -11.66 -0.57 18.76
CA VAL A 93 -12.43 -1.77 19.18
C VAL A 93 -13.90 -1.69 18.72
N SER A 94 -14.20 -0.87 17.71
CA SER A 94 -15.57 -0.84 17.16
C SER A 94 -15.87 -2.13 16.39
N LEU A 95 -17.14 -2.57 16.41
CA LEU A 95 -17.57 -3.82 15.77
C LEU A 95 -17.18 -3.91 14.28
N PRO A 96 -17.35 -2.87 13.44
CA PRO A 96 -16.92 -2.93 12.04
C PRO A 96 -15.42 -3.15 11.90
N VAL A 97 -14.61 -2.52 12.75
CA VAL A 97 -13.14 -2.65 12.74
C VAL A 97 -12.74 -4.07 13.15
N LEU A 98 -13.37 -4.64 14.17
CA LEU A 98 -13.11 -6.02 14.58
C LEU A 98 -13.43 -7.03 13.48
N VAL A 99 -14.56 -6.84 12.77
CA VAL A 99 -14.93 -7.68 11.63
C VAL A 99 -13.89 -7.52 10.50
N SER A 100 -13.47 -6.30 10.16
CA SER A 100 -12.42 -6.08 9.16
C SER A 100 -11.10 -6.73 9.54
N VAL A 101 -10.67 -6.61 10.81
CA VAL A 101 -9.45 -7.26 11.32
C VAL A 101 -9.55 -8.77 11.23
N ALA A 102 -10.70 -9.36 11.56
CA ALA A 102 -10.92 -10.80 11.44
C ALA A 102 -10.80 -11.27 9.98
N PHE A 103 -11.43 -10.57 9.03
CA PHE A 103 -11.32 -10.89 7.60
C PHE A 103 -9.89 -10.75 7.08
N VAL A 104 -9.19 -9.67 7.42
CA VAL A 104 -7.79 -9.45 7.02
C VAL A 104 -6.88 -10.52 7.62
N SER A 105 -7.08 -10.88 8.90
CA SER A 105 -6.30 -11.92 9.57
C SER A 105 -6.54 -13.29 8.94
N TYR A 106 -7.79 -13.62 8.62
CA TYR A 106 -8.14 -14.85 7.91
C TYR A 106 -7.51 -14.89 6.51
N LEU A 107 -7.55 -13.78 5.78
CA LEU A 107 -6.91 -13.68 4.47
C LEU A 107 -5.40 -13.93 4.56
N ILE A 108 -4.72 -13.30 5.51
CA ILE A 108 -3.29 -13.50 5.76
C ILE A 108 -3.01 -14.97 6.12
N TYR A 109 -3.82 -15.58 6.98
CA TYR A 109 -3.70 -17.00 7.33
C TYR A 109 -3.83 -17.89 6.08
N ALA A 110 -4.86 -17.67 5.26
CA ALA A 110 -5.10 -18.46 4.06
C ALA A 110 -3.96 -18.32 3.03
N ILE A 111 -3.43 -17.11 2.85
CA ILE A 111 -2.27 -16.87 1.98
C ILE A 111 -1.02 -17.56 2.54
N ALA A 112 -0.77 -17.44 3.85
CA ALA A 112 0.38 -18.07 4.49
C ALA A 112 0.32 -19.59 4.38
N GLU A 113 -0.83 -20.21 4.65
CA GLU A 113 -1.05 -21.65 4.51
C GLU A 113 -0.76 -22.13 3.08
N LEU A 114 -1.15 -21.34 2.07
CA LEU A 114 -0.91 -21.67 0.66
C LEU A 114 0.55 -21.44 0.23
N ALA A 115 1.21 -20.38 0.72
CA ALA A 115 2.54 -19.96 0.28
C ALA A 115 3.68 -20.69 1.02
N LEU A 116 3.52 -21.00 2.31
CA LEU A 116 4.55 -21.59 3.17
C LEU A 116 5.14 -22.91 2.62
N PRO A 117 4.37 -23.85 2.04
CA PRO A 117 4.91 -25.11 1.54
C PRO A 117 5.92 -24.95 0.39
N ARG A 118 5.76 -23.93 -0.46
CA ARG A 118 6.65 -23.64 -1.60
C ARG A 118 7.77 -22.66 -1.27
N ALA A 119 7.65 -21.94 -0.17
CA ALA A 119 8.60 -20.92 0.24
C ALA A 119 9.43 -21.32 1.46
N LYS A 120 9.65 -22.62 1.71
CA LYS A 120 10.32 -23.13 2.92
C LYS A 120 11.67 -22.46 3.19
N ASP A 121 12.44 -22.16 2.15
CA ASP A 121 13.75 -21.51 2.25
C ASP A 121 13.67 -19.97 2.31
N SER A 122 12.47 -19.39 2.23
CA SER A 122 12.25 -17.93 2.19
C SER A 122 11.08 -17.46 3.06
N ILE A 123 10.70 -18.27 4.06
CA ILE A 123 9.64 -17.93 5.03
C ILE A 123 9.93 -16.59 5.70
N GLY A 124 11.19 -16.33 6.06
CA GLY A 124 11.60 -15.07 6.69
C GLY A 124 11.30 -13.84 5.83
N ALA A 125 11.52 -13.94 4.52
CA ALA A 125 11.24 -12.87 3.57
C ALA A 125 9.73 -12.57 3.48
N ILE A 126 8.90 -13.62 3.40
CA ILE A 126 7.44 -13.50 3.37
C ILE A 126 6.91 -12.89 4.67
N LEU A 127 7.40 -13.34 5.83
CA LEU A 127 7.00 -12.79 7.13
C LEU A 127 7.40 -11.33 7.28
N LEU A 128 8.56 -10.93 6.76
CA LEU A 128 9.00 -9.54 6.74
C LEU A 128 8.09 -8.67 5.88
N ILE A 129 7.75 -9.11 4.66
CA ILE A 129 6.80 -8.41 3.79
C ILE A 129 5.45 -8.26 4.51
N ALA A 130 4.89 -9.35 5.03
CA ALA A 130 3.60 -9.35 5.71
C ALA A 130 3.60 -8.41 6.94
N THR A 131 4.66 -8.43 7.74
CA THR A 131 4.80 -7.55 8.91
C THR A 131 4.92 -6.09 8.48
N GLY A 132 5.73 -5.79 7.45
CA GLY A 132 5.87 -4.44 6.91
C GLY A 132 4.55 -3.90 6.36
N ALA A 133 3.81 -4.74 5.63
CA ALA A 133 2.50 -4.40 5.08
C ALA A 133 1.49 -4.10 6.19
N LEU A 134 1.48 -4.90 7.26
CA LEU A 134 0.63 -4.67 8.43
C LEU A 134 0.97 -3.36 9.13
N VAL A 135 2.25 -3.06 9.35
CA VAL A 135 2.69 -1.81 9.99
C VAL A 135 2.32 -0.59 9.15
N PHE A 136 2.56 -0.64 7.84
CA PHE A 136 2.17 0.42 6.92
C PHE A 136 0.65 0.60 6.85
N SER A 137 -0.10 -0.50 6.76
CA SER A 137 -1.56 -0.48 6.74
C SER A 137 -2.14 0.07 8.04
N MET A 138 -1.54 -0.27 9.19
CA MET A 138 -1.93 0.28 10.48
C MET A 138 -1.65 1.78 10.56
N ALA A 139 -0.51 2.26 10.05
CA ALA A 139 -0.23 3.70 10.01
C ALA A 139 -1.27 4.47 9.17
N ASN A 140 -1.61 3.95 7.98
CA ASN A 140 -2.68 4.49 7.15
C ASN A 140 -4.03 4.50 7.88
N PHE A 141 -4.38 3.40 8.53
CA PHE A 141 -5.63 3.24 9.26
C PHE A 141 -5.73 4.20 10.46
N ILE A 142 -4.63 4.44 11.18
CA ILE A 142 -4.59 5.42 12.27
C ILE A 142 -4.92 6.81 11.71
N VAL A 143 -4.25 7.27 10.66
CA VAL A 143 -4.54 8.60 10.08
C VAL A 143 -5.98 8.70 9.59
N TYR A 144 -6.54 7.61 9.04
CA TYR A 144 -7.95 7.52 8.68
C TYR A 144 -8.89 7.72 9.89
N MET A 145 -8.70 6.96 10.96
CA MET A 145 -9.57 6.95 12.14
C MET A 145 -9.58 8.27 12.93
N VAL A 146 -8.50 9.03 12.81
CA VAL A 146 -8.33 10.34 13.44
C VAL A 146 -9.23 11.37 12.78
N ASP A 147 -9.56 11.18 11.50
CA ASP A 147 -10.52 11.96 10.73
C ASP A 147 -10.30 13.48 10.83
N ARG A 148 -9.02 13.88 10.86
CA ARG A 148 -8.59 15.29 10.87
C ARG A 148 -8.28 15.85 9.50
N TYR A 149 -8.31 15.01 8.48
CA TYR A 149 -7.85 15.33 7.14
C TYR A 149 -8.95 15.03 6.14
N GLU A 150 -9.28 15.96 5.24
CA GLU A 150 -10.41 15.83 4.30
C GLU A 150 -10.32 14.58 3.41
N LYS A 151 -9.09 14.12 3.14
CA LYS A 151 -8.80 12.97 2.28
C LYS A 151 -8.37 11.72 3.06
N SER A 152 -8.66 11.66 4.37
CA SER A 152 -8.29 10.54 5.26
C SER A 152 -8.74 9.17 4.71
N ILE A 153 -9.90 9.12 4.03
CA ILE A 153 -10.44 7.92 3.36
C ILE A 153 -9.51 7.35 2.28
N TYR A 154 -8.68 8.17 1.64
CA TYR A 154 -7.73 7.70 0.62
C TYR A 154 -6.66 6.79 1.22
N LEU A 155 -6.27 7.02 2.48
CA LEU A 155 -5.33 6.15 3.18
C LEU A 155 -5.96 4.81 3.56
N PHE A 156 -7.25 4.79 3.91
CA PHE A 156 -7.99 3.55 4.12
C PHE A 156 -8.02 2.69 2.84
N VAL A 157 -8.35 3.31 1.69
CA VAL A 157 -8.33 2.62 0.40
C VAL A 157 -6.92 2.12 0.08
N THR A 158 -5.89 2.94 0.30
CA THR A 158 -4.49 2.55 0.10
C THR A 158 -4.08 1.34 0.94
N ALA A 159 -4.46 1.32 2.22
CA ALA A 159 -4.18 0.21 3.12
C ALA A 159 -4.81 -1.10 2.62
N CYS A 160 -6.09 -1.05 2.25
CA CYS A 160 -6.79 -2.19 1.65
C CYS A 160 -6.10 -2.66 0.37
N CYS A 161 -5.82 -1.75 -0.57
CA CYS A 161 -5.13 -2.07 -1.81
C CYS A 161 -3.80 -2.77 -1.56
N THR A 162 -3.00 -2.26 -0.62
CA THR A 162 -1.68 -2.82 -0.28
C THR A 162 -1.78 -4.28 0.21
N LEU A 163 -2.69 -4.55 1.13
CA LEU A 163 -2.91 -5.92 1.65
C LEU A 163 -3.38 -6.88 0.54
N PHE A 164 -4.23 -6.41 -0.37
CA PHE A 164 -4.68 -7.20 -1.50
C PHE A 164 -3.55 -7.50 -2.49
N ILE A 165 -2.69 -6.52 -2.78
CA ILE A 165 -1.55 -6.68 -3.70
C ILE A 165 -0.60 -7.75 -3.19
N ASP A 166 -0.12 -7.62 -1.95
CA ASP A 166 0.86 -8.57 -1.39
C ASP A 166 0.31 -10.00 -1.37
N GLY A 167 -0.97 -10.14 -0.98
CA GLY A 167 -1.62 -11.43 -0.93
C GLY A 167 -1.80 -12.06 -2.31
N LEU A 168 -2.38 -11.31 -3.25
CA LEU A 168 -2.62 -11.81 -4.61
C LEU A 168 -1.31 -12.07 -5.35
N LEU A 169 -0.28 -11.25 -5.13
CA LEU A 169 1.02 -11.41 -5.76
C LEU A 169 1.70 -12.70 -5.29
N ALA A 170 1.71 -12.95 -3.97
CA ALA A 170 2.24 -14.19 -3.41
C ALA A 170 1.51 -15.42 -4.00
N ILE A 171 0.18 -15.39 -4.08
CA ILE A 171 -0.61 -16.48 -4.69
C ILE A 171 -0.26 -16.66 -6.17
N ASN A 172 -0.25 -15.56 -6.93
CA ASN A 172 -0.06 -15.59 -8.39
C ASN A 172 1.32 -16.07 -8.79
N GLU A 173 2.37 -15.63 -8.11
CA GLU A 173 3.75 -15.97 -8.47
C GLU A 173 4.23 -17.29 -7.83
N MET A 174 3.75 -17.65 -6.63
CA MET A 174 4.22 -18.87 -5.96
C MET A 174 3.35 -20.09 -6.25
N TYR A 175 2.05 -19.93 -6.54
CA TYR A 175 1.15 -21.07 -6.66
C TYR A 175 0.60 -21.27 -8.07
N TYR A 176 -0.08 -20.25 -8.61
CA TYR A 176 -0.81 -20.34 -9.86
C TYR A 176 -0.74 -19.03 -10.64
N TYR A 177 0.08 -19.02 -11.70
CA TYR A 177 0.11 -17.87 -12.60
C TYR A 177 -1.22 -17.79 -13.36
N ALA A 178 -2.07 -16.86 -12.96
CA ALA A 178 -3.30 -16.54 -13.66
C ALA A 178 -3.29 -15.10 -14.15
N LYS A 179 -3.56 -14.94 -15.44
CA LYS A 179 -3.67 -13.61 -16.07
C LYS A 179 -4.71 -12.72 -15.35
N VAL A 180 -5.78 -13.31 -14.82
CA VAL A 180 -6.81 -12.60 -14.05
C VAL A 180 -6.24 -11.98 -12.78
N PHE A 181 -5.45 -12.72 -12.00
CA PHE A 181 -4.79 -12.16 -10.82
C PHE A 181 -3.78 -11.09 -11.18
N THR A 182 -3.03 -11.29 -12.26
CA THR A 182 -2.09 -10.25 -12.75
C THR A 182 -2.83 -8.94 -13.08
N ILE A 183 -3.95 -9.00 -13.80
CA ILE A 183 -4.77 -7.82 -14.11
C ILE A 183 -5.29 -7.17 -12.83
N LEU A 184 -5.81 -7.97 -11.90
CA LEU A 184 -6.37 -7.47 -10.64
C LEU A 184 -5.30 -6.78 -9.78
N ILE A 185 -4.12 -7.40 -9.62
CA ILE A 185 -2.98 -6.83 -8.89
C ILE A 185 -2.63 -5.45 -9.46
N ASN A 186 -2.44 -5.36 -10.78
CA ASN A 186 -2.08 -4.10 -11.42
C ASN A 186 -3.16 -3.01 -11.22
N LEU A 187 -4.44 -3.37 -11.29
CA LEU A 187 -5.53 -2.42 -11.08
C LEU A 187 -5.55 -1.90 -9.64
N VAL A 188 -5.47 -2.81 -8.67
CA VAL A 188 -5.47 -2.49 -7.24
C VAL A 188 -4.25 -1.65 -6.87
N GLU A 189 -3.10 -1.94 -7.47
CA GLU A 189 -1.86 -1.19 -7.27
C GLU A 189 -1.92 0.23 -7.81
N ILE A 190 -2.36 0.41 -9.06
CA ILE A 190 -2.53 1.75 -9.64
C ILE A 190 -3.50 2.56 -8.77
N THR A 191 -4.59 1.92 -8.33
CA THR A 191 -5.60 2.54 -7.46
C THR A 191 -4.99 2.96 -6.12
N GLY A 192 -4.27 2.05 -5.45
CA GLY A 192 -3.63 2.31 -4.16
C GLY A 192 -2.58 3.41 -4.24
N LEU A 193 -1.70 3.37 -5.24
CA LEU A 193 -0.68 4.40 -5.46
C LEU A 193 -1.30 5.76 -5.81
N TYR A 194 -2.35 5.78 -6.64
CA TYR A 194 -3.07 7.01 -6.96
C TYR A 194 -3.66 7.65 -5.71
N PHE A 195 -4.42 6.90 -4.90
CA PHE A 195 -5.01 7.45 -3.67
C PHE A 195 -3.97 7.91 -2.66
N LEU A 196 -2.86 7.19 -2.52
CA LEU A 196 -1.75 7.62 -1.67
C LEU A 196 -1.12 8.93 -2.17
N THR A 197 -0.90 9.03 -3.48
CA THR A 197 -0.36 10.24 -4.13
C THR A 197 -1.30 11.42 -3.94
N SER A 198 -2.60 11.25 -4.24
CA SER A 198 -3.62 12.27 -4.04
C SER A 198 -3.73 12.71 -2.58
N PHE A 199 -3.57 11.79 -1.61
CA PHE A 199 -3.50 12.18 -0.21
C PHE A 199 -2.33 13.13 0.04
N PHE A 200 -1.12 12.79 -0.39
CA PHE A 200 0.05 13.64 -0.13
C PHE A 200 0.02 14.99 -0.87
N ILE A 201 -0.67 15.08 -2.01
CA ILE A 201 -0.83 16.32 -2.77
C ILE A 201 -1.93 17.21 -2.17
N GLU A 202 -3.12 16.65 -1.94
CA GLU A 202 -4.33 17.43 -1.72
C GLU A 202 -4.70 17.58 -0.24
N THR A 203 -4.13 16.77 0.66
CA THR A 203 -4.62 16.70 2.05
C THR A 203 -4.48 18.02 2.79
N LYS A 204 -5.55 18.42 3.47
CA LYS A 204 -5.63 19.60 4.32
C LYS A 204 -6.23 19.19 5.67
N LEU A 205 -5.81 19.89 6.71
CA LEU A 205 -6.45 19.79 8.01
C LEU A 205 -7.89 20.30 7.87
N ILE A 206 -8.85 19.52 8.35
CA ILE A 206 -10.24 19.94 8.49
C ILE A 206 -10.23 21.04 9.54
N GLU A 207 -10.47 22.29 9.12
CA GLU A 207 -10.68 23.39 10.05
C GLU A 207 -11.91 23.06 10.90
N THR A 208 -11.68 22.57 12.11
CA THR A 208 -12.74 22.42 13.08
C THR A 208 -13.17 23.83 13.43
N LYS A 209 -14.28 24.30 12.84
CA LYS A 209 -14.93 25.53 13.28
C LYS A 209 -15.00 25.46 14.79
N SER A 210 -14.24 26.34 15.43
CA SER A 210 -14.29 26.65 16.83
C SER A 210 -15.76 26.74 17.27
N SER A 211 -16.27 25.70 17.93
CA SER A 211 -17.38 25.84 18.86
C SER A 211 -16.85 26.56 20.10
N LYS A 212 -16.45 27.82 19.92
CA LYS A 212 -16.37 28.79 21.00
C LYS A 212 -17.72 29.50 21.02
N GLY A 213 -18.49 29.18 22.05
CA GLY A 213 -19.43 30.09 22.69
C GLY A 213 -20.64 30.51 21.85
N LYS A 214 -21.76 29.82 22.07
CA LYS A 214 -23.06 30.42 22.41
C LYS A 214 -24.03 29.32 22.83
N TYR A 215 -24.97 29.67 23.71
CA TYR A 215 -25.95 28.85 24.42
C TYR A 215 -25.54 28.39 25.83
N PHE A 216 -25.28 29.38 26.70
CA PHE A 216 -26.04 29.54 27.94
C PHE A 216 -26.78 30.87 27.84
#